data_AF-F9D3J6-F1
#
_entry.id   AF-F9D3J6-F1
#
_cell.length_a   1.000
_cell.length_b   1.000
_cell.length_c   1.000
_cell.angle_alpha   90.00
_cell.angle_beta   90.00
_cell.angle_gamma   90.00
#
_symmetry.space_group_name_H-M   'P 1'
#
loop_
_entity.id
_entity.type
_entity.pdbx_description
1 polymer ?
#
loop_
_entity_poly.entity_id
_entity_poly.type
_entity_poly.pdbx_seq_one_letter_code
_entity_poly.pdbx_strand_id
1 'polypeptide(L)'
;MKTKTWIYSLLAVTALNSCGQLFDFEDNGTVDTATMTLDRHELTLMMGDSYVLRPKFVPDSVSNEEIYWSSDAEHIVKLRNDTLVALMPGRCTVTALSVQRRLTDQCVVNVQHRWAFNPVGYRYDMVVYARITVGGQPLGDRYMVAAFCGEELRGVAVHREQQGVGYEELRIYSNRPEGETISFRVYDRSTGIVGPLPGSMSFDGEAHGSLGNLVALGS
;
A
#
# COMPACT_ATOMS: atom_id res chain seq x y z
N MET A 1 51.19 -89.36 -30.11
CA MET A 1 51.19 -89.49 -28.63
C MET A 1 51.23 -88.10 -28.02
N LYS A 2 50.28 -87.81 -27.12
CA LYS A 2 50.05 -86.60 -26.28
C LYS A 2 49.52 -85.34 -27.02
N THR A 3 48.19 -85.09 -27.09
CA THR A 3 47.25 -84.45 -26.09
C THR A 3 47.69 -83.04 -25.68
N LYS A 4 46.93 -81.93 -25.67
CA LYS A 4 45.49 -81.57 -25.54
C LYS A 4 45.34 -80.14 -26.13
N THR A 5 44.35 -79.81 -26.96
CA THR A 5 43.01 -79.25 -26.63
C THR A 5 43.03 -77.98 -25.77
N TRP A 6 42.71 -76.80 -26.34
CA TRP A 6 41.99 -75.66 -25.72
C TRP A 6 41.38 -74.86 -26.90
N ILE A 7 40.14 -75.19 -27.29
CA ILE A 7 38.86 -74.51 -26.97
C ILE A 7 38.63 -73.22 -27.78
N TYR A 8 37.51 -73.25 -28.50
CA TYR A 8 36.93 -72.30 -29.45
C TYR A 8 36.50 -70.97 -28.83
N SER A 9 36.58 -69.90 -29.62
CA SER A 9 35.55 -68.84 -29.75
C SER A 9 35.96 -67.87 -30.88
N LEU A 10 35.56 -68.15 -32.12
CA LEU A 10 34.36 -67.66 -32.81
C LEU A 10 34.29 -66.12 -32.96
N LEU A 11 34.37 -65.72 -34.24
CA LEU A 11 33.93 -64.46 -34.85
C LEU A 11 32.82 -63.72 -34.10
N ALA A 12 32.85 -62.38 -34.10
CA ALA A 12 32.03 -61.59 -35.03
C ALA A 12 32.01 -60.09 -34.72
N VAL A 13 32.28 -59.31 -35.77
CA VAL A 13 31.56 -58.10 -36.17
C VAL A 13 31.81 -56.83 -35.38
N THR A 14 32.58 -55.96 -36.02
CA THR A 14 32.56 -54.51 -35.89
C THR A 14 31.15 -53.96 -36.10
N ALA A 15 30.56 -53.39 -35.04
CA ALA A 15 29.46 -52.44 -35.16
C ALA A 15 29.93 -51.10 -34.60
N LEU A 16 30.15 -50.15 -35.51
CA LEU A 16 30.24 -48.72 -35.23
C LEU A 16 28.93 -48.29 -34.56
N ASN A 17 28.94 -48.16 -33.23
CA ASN A 17 28.00 -47.27 -32.57
C ASN A 17 28.82 -46.15 -31.94
N SER A 18 28.62 -44.97 -32.52
CA SER A 18 28.99 -43.67 -31.99
C SER A 18 28.76 -43.68 -30.47
N CYS A 19 29.85 -43.74 -29.70
CA CYS A 19 29.76 -43.56 -28.26
C CYS A 19 29.59 -42.05 -28.04
N GLY A 20 28.35 -41.58 -28.19
CA GLY A 20 27.91 -40.31 -27.66
C GLY A 20 28.28 -40.32 -26.19
N GLN A 21 29.21 -39.44 -25.82
CA GLN A 21 29.61 -39.20 -24.45
C GLN A 21 28.35 -38.67 -23.76
N LEU A 22 27.63 -39.58 -23.08
CA LEU A 22 26.56 -39.25 -22.17
C LEU A 22 27.21 -38.39 -21.08
N PHE A 23 27.08 -37.07 -21.26
CA PHE A 23 27.12 -36.17 -20.12
C PHE A 23 25.89 -36.55 -19.29
N ASP A 24 26.07 -37.45 -18.33
CA ASP A 24 25.24 -37.46 -17.13
C ASP A 24 25.50 -36.12 -16.46
N PHE A 25 24.68 -35.13 -16.82
CA PHE A 25 24.43 -34.03 -15.93
C PHE A 25 23.78 -34.68 -14.71
N GLU A 26 24.56 -34.85 -13.65
CA GLU A 26 24.00 -34.91 -12.31
C GLU A 26 23.16 -33.64 -12.18
N ASP A 27 21.86 -33.76 -12.45
CA ASP A 27 20.85 -32.84 -11.98
C ASP A 27 20.87 -32.96 -10.46
N ASN A 28 21.85 -32.27 -9.85
CA ASN A 28 21.89 -32.02 -8.44
C ASN A 28 20.67 -31.15 -8.15
N GLY A 29 19.56 -31.83 -7.90
CA GLY A 29 18.26 -31.25 -7.64
C GLY A 29 18.30 -30.37 -6.40
N THR A 30 18.73 -29.13 -6.59
CA THR A 30 18.16 -28.01 -5.84
C THR A 30 17.10 -27.42 -6.73
N VAL A 31 15.87 -27.94 -6.62
CA VAL A 31 14.69 -27.17 -7.02
C VAL A 31 14.72 -25.91 -6.15
N ASP A 32 15.28 -24.85 -6.70
CA ASP A 32 15.32 -23.53 -6.10
C ASP A 32 13.87 -23.04 -6.05
N THR A 33 13.15 -23.43 -4.99
CA THR A 33 11.72 -23.17 -4.80
C THR A 33 11.57 -21.74 -4.35
N ALA A 34 11.90 -20.80 -5.25
CA ALA A 34 11.74 -19.40 -4.95
C ALA A 34 10.26 -19.06 -4.86
N THR A 35 9.90 -18.31 -3.83
CA THR A 35 8.55 -17.76 -3.66
C THR A 35 8.59 -16.25 -3.78
N MET A 36 7.47 -15.65 -4.17
CA MET A 36 7.26 -14.22 -4.21
C MET A 36 6.01 -13.90 -3.41
N THR A 37 6.08 -12.92 -2.52
CA THR A 37 4.91 -12.40 -1.79
C THR A 37 4.97 -10.88 -1.70
N LEU A 38 3.82 -10.21 -1.78
CA LEU A 38 3.70 -8.78 -1.61
C LEU A 38 3.73 -8.41 -0.13
N ASP A 39 4.23 -7.21 0.17
CA ASP A 39 4.20 -6.65 1.53
C ASP A 39 2.76 -6.42 2.03
N ARG A 40 1.79 -6.27 1.10
CA ARG A 40 0.37 -6.08 1.37
C ARG A 40 -0.49 -6.81 0.35
N HIS A 41 -1.58 -7.41 0.82
CA HIS A 41 -2.59 -8.08 -0.01
C HIS A 41 -3.91 -7.31 -0.05
N GLU A 42 -4.11 -6.37 0.88
CA GLU A 42 -5.22 -5.43 0.89
C GLU A 42 -4.69 -4.03 1.21
N LEU A 43 -5.14 -3.04 0.44
CA LEU A 43 -4.78 -1.65 0.59
C LEU A 43 -6.04 -0.78 0.47
N THR A 44 -6.14 0.23 1.32
CA THR A 44 -7.11 1.31 1.15
C THR A 44 -6.35 2.60 0.87
N LEU A 45 -6.71 3.35 -0.17
CA LEU A 45 -6.08 4.61 -0.53
C LEU A 45 -7.15 5.68 -0.71
N MET A 46 -6.86 6.93 -0.38
CA MET A 46 -7.70 8.04 -0.86
C MET A 46 -7.31 8.44 -2.27
N MET A 47 -8.28 8.89 -3.05
CA MET A 47 -8.05 9.43 -4.39
C MET A 47 -6.94 10.50 -4.38
N GLY A 48 -5.94 10.33 -5.23
CA GLY A 48 -4.75 11.17 -5.33
C GLY A 48 -3.55 10.69 -4.52
N ASP A 49 -3.72 9.75 -3.60
CA ASP A 49 -2.60 9.15 -2.86
C ASP A 49 -1.82 8.15 -3.70
N SER A 50 -0.62 7.84 -3.21
CA SER A 50 0.27 6.85 -3.80
C SER A 50 0.87 5.91 -2.75
N TYR A 51 1.10 4.66 -3.14
CA TYR A 51 1.72 3.64 -2.30
C TYR A 51 2.74 2.83 -3.11
N VAL A 52 3.91 2.54 -2.52
CA VAL A 52 4.92 1.68 -3.15
C VAL A 52 4.68 0.24 -2.71
N LEU A 53 4.13 -0.58 -3.60
CA LEU A 53 3.85 -2.00 -3.35
C LEU A 53 5.13 -2.82 -3.59
N ARG A 54 5.57 -3.58 -2.59
CA ARG A 54 6.90 -4.21 -2.59
C ARG A 54 6.79 -5.73 -2.63
N PRO A 55 7.29 -6.40 -3.69
CA PRO A 55 7.47 -7.84 -3.66
C PRO A 55 8.65 -8.23 -2.76
N LYS A 56 8.53 -9.37 -2.10
CA LYS A 56 9.54 -10.03 -1.29
C LYS A 56 9.80 -11.41 -1.88
N PHE A 57 11.06 -11.76 -2.07
CA PHE A 57 11.49 -13.04 -2.64
C PHE A 57 12.15 -13.90 -1.57
N VAL A 58 11.89 -15.20 -1.57
CA VAL A 58 12.59 -16.15 -0.69
C VAL A 58 13.12 -17.30 -1.55
N PRO A 59 14.42 -17.62 -1.52
CA PRO A 59 15.48 -16.92 -0.78
C PRO A 59 15.78 -15.52 -1.36
N ASP A 60 16.27 -14.59 -0.53
CA ASP A 60 16.61 -13.21 -0.94
C ASP A 60 17.70 -13.14 -2.03
N SER A 61 18.41 -14.25 -2.27
CA SER A 61 19.45 -14.39 -3.31
C SER A 61 18.91 -14.41 -4.74
N VAL A 62 17.59 -14.43 -4.93
CA VAL A 62 16.97 -14.38 -6.26
C VAL A 62 16.90 -12.93 -6.74
N SER A 63 17.82 -12.54 -7.63
CA SER A 63 17.85 -11.23 -8.29
C SER A 63 16.75 -11.10 -9.35
N ASN A 64 15.48 -11.13 -8.92
CA ASN A 64 14.36 -10.85 -9.82
C ASN A 64 14.19 -9.33 -9.93
N GLU A 65 15.04 -8.69 -10.72
CA GLU A 65 15.07 -7.23 -10.86
C GLU A 65 13.91 -6.67 -11.70
N GLU A 66 13.19 -7.53 -12.43
CA GLU A 66 12.04 -7.11 -13.24
C GLU A 66 10.74 -7.76 -12.76
N ILE A 67 9.76 -6.90 -12.47
CA ILE A 67 8.39 -7.25 -12.09
C ILE A 67 7.46 -6.58 -13.08
N TYR A 68 6.58 -7.36 -13.70
CA TYR A 68 5.49 -6.83 -14.49
C TYR A 68 4.26 -6.67 -13.62
N TRP A 69 3.65 -5.50 -13.73
CA TRP A 69 2.44 -5.17 -13.00
C TRP A 69 1.27 -5.05 -13.96
N SER A 70 0.13 -5.59 -13.57
CA SER A 70 -1.14 -5.35 -14.25
C SER A 70 -2.23 -5.00 -13.25
N SER A 71 -3.16 -4.14 -13.66
CA SER A 71 -4.38 -3.86 -12.91
C SER A 71 -5.58 -4.23 -13.76
N ASP A 72 -6.60 -4.80 -13.13
CA ASP A 72 -7.90 -5.05 -13.78
C ASP A 72 -8.69 -3.75 -14.06
N ALA A 73 -8.30 -2.62 -13.45
CA ALA A 73 -8.94 -1.33 -13.63
C ALA A 73 -7.95 -0.16 -13.53
N GLU A 74 -7.17 0.07 -14.60
CA GLU A 74 -6.16 1.14 -14.66
C GLU A 74 -6.70 2.57 -14.46
N HIS A 75 -8.02 2.76 -14.62
CA HIS A 75 -8.69 4.04 -14.40
C HIS A 75 -8.96 4.30 -12.90
N ILE A 76 -8.96 3.26 -12.06
CA ILE A 76 -9.10 3.34 -10.60
C ILE A 76 -7.72 3.48 -9.97
N VAL A 77 -6.78 2.59 -10.33
CA VAL A 77 -5.39 2.60 -9.83
C VAL A 77 -4.43 2.36 -10.98
N LYS A 78 -3.39 3.17 -11.07
CA LYS A 78 -2.34 3.02 -12.08
C LYS A 78 -0.98 2.90 -11.41
N LEU A 79 -0.16 1.97 -11.88
CA LEU A 79 1.24 1.90 -11.47
C LEU A 79 2.09 2.86 -12.31
N ARG A 80 2.97 3.60 -11.63
CA ARG A 80 4.00 4.45 -12.21
C ARG A 80 5.31 4.17 -11.46
N ASN A 81 6.30 3.57 -12.13
CA ASN A 81 7.61 3.25 -11.53
C ASN A 81 7.46 2.54 -10.16
N ASP A 82 6.80 1.38 -10.14
CA ASP A 82 6.50 0.58 -8.93
C ASP A 82 5.66 1.27 -7.84
N THR A 83 5.10 2.43 -8.15
CA THR A 83 4.24 3.19 -7.25
C THR A 83 2.80 3.14 -7.75
N LEU A 84 1.91 2.56 -6.95
CA LEU A 84 0.46 2.66 -7.13
C LEU A 84 0.04 4.11 -6.96
N VAL A 85 -0.76 4.63 -7.89
CA VAL A 85 -1.37 5.94 -7.82
C VAL A 85 -2.88 5.76 -7.89
N ALA A 86 -3.59 6.20 -6.85
CA ALA A 86 -5.05 6.16 -6.76
C ALA A 86 -5.66 7.29 -7.59
N LEU A 87 -6.46 6.96 -8.59
CA LEU A 87 -7.00 7.91 -9.56
C LEU A 87 -8.49 8.18 -9.38
N MET A 88 -9.28 7.13 -9.14
CA MET A 88 -10.73 7.24 -8.96
C MET A 88 -11.21 6.29 -7.87
N PRO A 89 -12.27 6.65 -7.12
CA PRO A 89 -12.89 5.76 -6.16
C PRO A 89 -13.39 4.46 -6.80
N GLY A 90 -13.17 3.34 -6.12
CA GLY A 90 -13.53 2.02 -6.59
C GLY A 90 -12.61 0.93 -6.08
N ARG A 91 -12.91 -0.32 -6.41
CA ARG A 91 -12.12 -1.49 -6.01
C ARG A 91 -11.49 -2.13 -7.24
N CYS A 92 -10.21 -2.46 -7.16
CA CYS A 92 -9.46 -3.12 -8.23
C CYS A 92 -8.47 -4.12 -7.66
N THR A 93 -8.00 -5.04 -8.50
CA THR A 93 -6.94 -6.01 -8.19
C THR A 93 -5.70 -5.68 -8.99
N VAL A 94 -4.57 -5.60 -8.31
CA VAL A 94 -3.25 -5.44 -8.90
C VAL A 94 -2.51 -6.76 -8.81
N THR A 95 -1.97 -7.22 -9.94
CA THR A 95 -1.20 -8.47 -10.04
C THR A 95 0.27 -8.15 -10.32
N ALA A 96 1.16 -8.72 -9.53
CA ALA A 96 2.60 -8.75 -9.76
C ALA A 96 2.98 -10.06 -10.45
N LEU A 97 3.83 -9.99 -11.47
CA LEU A 97 4.38 -11.14 -12.18
C LEU A 97 5.91 -11.03 -12.28
N SER A 98 6.61 -12.04 -11.77
CA SER A 98 8.07 -12.14 -11.89
C SER A 98 8.50 -12.76 -13.23
N VAL A 99 9.42 -12.11 -13.94
CA VAL A 99 9.87 -12.50 -15.30
C VAL A 99 10.56 -13.86 -15.32
N GLN A 100 11.48 -14.10 -14.37
CA GLN A 100 12.39 -15.24 -14.46
C GLN A 100 11.78 -16.56 -13.96
N ARG A 101 10.67 -16.52 -13.20
CA ARG A 101 10.15 -17.72 -12.50
C ARG A 101 8.62 -17.90 -12.52
N ARG A 102 7.88 -17.13 -13.33
CA ARG A 102 6.40 -17.19 -13.43
C ARG A 102 5.68 -17.09 -12.07
N LEU A 103 6.29 -16.45 -11.08
CA LEU A 103 5.68 -16.25 -9.77
C LEU A 103 4.68 -15.10 -9.87
N THR A 104 3.50 -15.29 -9.29
CA THR A 104 2.42 -14.30 -9.28
C THR A 104 1.93 -14.06 -7.87
N ASP A 105 1.62 -12.82 -7.55
CA ASP A 105 0.91 -12.45 -6.34
C ASP A 105 0.00 -11.25 -6.59
N GLN A 106 -1.00 -11.05 -5.73
CA GLN A 106 -2.07 -10.08 -5.94
C GLN A 106 -2.34 -9.22 -4.72
N CYS A 107 -2.70 -7.97 -4.96
CA CYS A 107 -3.15 -7.03 -3.95
C CYS A 107 -4.50 -6.43 -4.38
N VAL A 108 -5.48 -6.51 -3.48
CA VAL A 108 -6.76 -5.82 -3.63
C VAL A 108 -6.61 -4.39 -3.14
N VAL A 109 -6.89 -3.43 -4.01
CA VAL A 109 -6.83 -2.00 -3.70
C VAL A 109 -8.24 -1.43 -3.70
N ASN A 110 -8.60 -0.75 -2.61
CA ASN A 110 -9.85 -0.04 -2.44
C ASN A 110 -9.57 1.47 -2.37
N VAL A 111 -9.95 2.20 -3.42
CA VAL A 111 -9.80 3.66 -3.47
C VAL A 111 -11.07 4.31 -2.93
N GLN A 112 -10.91 5.13 -1.91
CA GLN A 112 -11.96 5.95 -1.33
C GLN A 112 -11.94 7.36 -1.92
N HIS A 113 -13.08 8.05 -1.78
CA HIS A 113 -13.12 9.48 -2.05
C HIS A 113 -12.14 10.21 -1.14
N ARG A 114 -11.36 11.13 -1.71
CA ARG A 114 -10.56 12.05 -0.92
C ARG A 114 -11.49 12.87 -0.03
N TRP A 115 -11.09 13.12 1.21
CA TRP A 115 -11.73 14.15 2.02
C TRP A 115 -11.52 15.51 1.37
N ALA A 116 -12.52 15.91 0.58
CA ALA A 116 -12.63 17.19 -0.09
C ALA A 116 -13.98 17.78 0.32
N PHE A 117 -13.92 18.80 1.17
CA PHE A 117 -15.13 19.42 1.70
C PHE A 117 -15.48 20.68 0.89
N ASN A 118 -16.75 20.79 0.50
CA ASN A 118 -17.30 21.97 -0.15
C ASN A 118 -18.31 22.65 0.80
N PRO A 119 -18.08 23.90 1.25
CA PRO A 119 -18.97 24.58 2.18
C PRO A 119 -20.30 25.06 1.56
N VAL A 120 -20.48 24.94 0.25
CA VAL A 120 -21.72 25.37 -0.42
C VAL A 120 -22.94 24.69 0.21
N GLY A 121 -23.89 25.49 0.67
CA GLY A 121 -25.14 25.03 1.28
C GLY A 121 -25.14 25.03 2.81
N TYR A 122 -23.99 25.28 3.45
CA TYR A 122 -23.90 25.47 4.89
C TYR A 122 -24.13 26.93 5.29
N ARG A 123 -24.77 27.15 6.45
CA ARG A 123 -25.15 28.49 6.94
C ARG A 123 -24.24 29.03 8.04
N TYR A 124 -23.65 28.13 8.81
CA TYR A 124 -22.83 28.44 9.97
C TYR A 124 -21.48 27.75 9.84
N ASP A 125 -20.46 28.35 10.42
CA ASP A 125 -19.16 27.74 10.57
C ASP A 125 -18.54 28.09 11.92
N MET A 126 -17.66 27.22 12.39
CA MET A 126 -16.80 27.45 13.54
C MET A 126 -15.36 27.16 13.12
N VAL A 127 -14.38 27.70 13.83
CA VAL A 127 -12.97 27.47 13.55
C VAL A 127 -12.26 26.93 14.77
N VAL A 128 -11.42 25.92 14.58
CA VAL A 128 -10.57 25.35 15.62
C VAL A 128 -9.11 25.52 15.21
N TYR A 129 -8.36 26.24 16.03
CA TYR A 129 -6.90 26.34 15.94
C TYR A 129 -6.31 25.29 16.88
N ALA A 130 -5.81 24.20 16.31
CA ALA A 130 -5.41 23.03 17.06
C ALA A 130 -3.93 22.68 16.88
N ARG A 131 -3.36 22.09 17.93
CA ARG A 131 -2.21 21.20 17.82
C ARG A 131 -2.78 19.79 17.75
N ILE A 132 -2.63 19.13 16.61
CA ILE A 132 -3.14 17.79 16.40
C ILE A 132 -1.98 16.80 16.36
N THR A 133 -2.06 15.76 17.19
CA THR A 133 -1.07 14.67 17.22
C THR A 133 -1.70 13.30 17.03
N VAL A 134 -0.93 12.38 16.46
CA VAL A 134 -1.33 10.98 16.28
C VAL A 134 -0.21 10.12 16.84
N GLY A 135 -0.44 9.52 18.01
CA GLY A 135 0.61 8.80 18.74
C GLY A 135 1.77 9.72 19.16
N GLY A 136 1.46 10.94 19.59
CA GLY A 136 2.41 11.97 20.00
C GLY A 136 3.18 12.65 18.86
N GLN A 137 2.97 12.23 17.61
CA GLN A 137 3.62 12.84 16.44
C GLN A 137 2.72 13.90 15.79
N PRO A 138 3.28 15.01 15.28
CA PRO A 138 2.53 15.96 14.48
C PRO A 138 2.01 15.30 13.19
N LEU A 139 0.97 15.87 12.57
CA LEU A 139 0.33 15.29 11.38
C LEU A 139 1.30 15.06 10.21
N GLY A 140 2.08 16.10 9.88
CA GLY A 140 2.94 16.12 8.70
C GLY A 140 2.19 15.73 7.41
N ASP A 141 2.91 15.19 6.43
CA ASP A 141 2.28 14.69 5.19
C ASP A 141 1.63 13.31 5.35
N ARG A 142 1.94 12.60 6.44
CA ARG A 142 1.49 11.23 6.68
C ARG A 142 0.01 11.16 7.04
N TYR A 143 -0.45 12.06 7.88
CA TYR A 143 -1.79 12.01 8.44
C TYR A 143 -2.68 13.09 7.82
N MET A 144 -3.91 12.72 7.49
CA MET A 144 -4.99 13.68 7.26
C MET A 144 -5.98 13.60 8.41
N VAL A 145 -6.51 14.75 8.83
CA VAL A 145 -7.54 14.81 9.87
C VAL A 145 -8.75 15.56 9.33
N ALA A 146 -9.93 15.08 9.69
CA ALA A 146 -11.19 15.70 9.31
C ALA A 146 -12.21 15.65 10.45
N ALA A 147 -13.12 16.61 10.42
CA ALA A 147 -14.22 16.76 11.36
C ALA A 147 -15.51 16.19 10.76
N PHE A 148 -16.28 15.49 11.60
CA PHE A 148 -17.51 14.80 11.21
C PHE A 148 -18.64 15.06 12.20
N CYS A 149 -19.85 15.25 11.67
CA CYS A 149 -21.10 15.16 12.42
C CYS A 149 -21.76 13.83 12.06
N GLY A 150 -21.67 12.83 12.95
CA GLY A 150 -21.99 11.44 12.60
C GLY A 150 -21.05 10.92 11.50
N GLU A 151 -21.62 10.61 10.33
CA GLU A 151 -20.85 10.19 9.14
C GLU A 151 -20.59 11.31 8.14
N GLU A 152 -21.17 12.50 8.35
CA GLU A 152 -21.06 13.61 7.40
C GLU A 152 -19.76 14.38 7.63
N LEU A 153 -18.92 14.48 6.59
CA LEU A 153 -17.73 15.30 6.59
C LEU A 153 -18.12 16.77 6.69
N ARG A 154 -17.64 17.48 7.73
CA ARG A 154 -17.94 18.90 7.99
C ARG A 154 -16.76 19.83 7.86
N GLY A 155 -15.55 19.30 7.72
CA GLY A 155 -14.32 20.09 7.57
C GLY A 155 -13.10 19.19 7.47
N VAL A 156 -12.03 19.69 6.85
CA VAL A 156 -10.74 19.01 6.72
C VAL A 156 -9.68 19.92 7.32
N ALA A 157 -8.80 19.36 8.15
CA ALA A 157 -7.70 20.10 8.76
C ALA A 157 -6.74 20.60 7.68
N VAL A 158 -6.27 21.84 7.84
CA VAL A 158 -5.24 22.41 6.98
C VAL A 158 -4.12 22.96 7.82
N HIS A 159 -2.90 22.55 7.49
CA HIS A 159 -1.70 23.06 8.13
C HIS A 159 -1.51 24.55 7.82
N ARG A 160 -1.11 25.30 8.86
CA ARG A 160 -0.79 26.71 8.82
C ARG A 160 0.48 26.95 9.63
N GLU A 161 1.22 27.98 9.24
CA GLU A 161 2.36 28.46 10.01
C GLU A 161 2.27 29.99 10.10
N GLN A 162 2.38 30.51 11.32
CA GLN A 162 2.40 31.94 11.56
C GLN A 162 3.40 32.26 12.68
N GLN A 163 4.30 33.21 12.43
CA GLN A 163 5.34 33.62 13.39
C GLN A 163 6.19 32.44 13.92
N GLY A 164 6.44 31.43 13.06
CA GLY A 164 7.20 30.23 13.41
C GLY A 164 6.42 29.20 14.25
N VAL A 165 5.12 29.41 14.46
CA VAL A 165 4.23 28.46 15.14
C VAL A 165 3.39 27.74 14.09
N GLY A 166 3.63 26.44 13.94
CA GLY A 166 2.78 25.54 13.14
C GLY A 166 1.53 25.13 13.91
N TYR A 167 0.38 25.17 13.24
CA TYR A 167 -0.92 24.74 13.79
C TYR A 167 -1.81 24.18 12.69
N GLU A 168 -2.82 23.43 13.09
CA GLU A 168 -3.86 22.93 12.20
C GLU A 168 -5.10 23.81 12.34
N GLU A 169 -5.56 24.35 11.22
CA GLU A 169 -6.82 25.08 11.12
C GLU A 169 -7.92 24.12 10.66
N LEU A 170 -8.92 23.91 11.51
CA LEU A 170 -10.12 23.13 11.23
C LEU A 170 -11.31 24.07 11.15
N ARG A 171 -11.71 24.44 9.93
CA ARG A 171 -12.97 25.13 9.70
C ARG A 171 -14.08 24.12 9.48
N ILE A 172 -15.09 24.17 10.34
CA ILE A 172 -16.13 23.15 10.46
C ILE A 172 -17.48 23.82 10.21
N TYR A 173 -18.35 23.18 9.43
CA TYR A 173 -19.57 23.80 8.95
C TYR A 173 -20.83 23.10 9.45
N SER A 174 -21.89 23.89 9.65
CA SER A 174 -23.19 23.41 10.09
C SER A 174 -24.38 24.15 9.48
N ASN A 175 -25.51 23.46 9.43
CA ASN A 175 -26.82 24.03 9.13
C ASN A 175 -27.62 24.36 10.40
N ARG A 176 -27.04 24.12 11.57
CA ARG A 176 -27.54 24.51 12.88
C ARG A 176 -26.57 25.54 13.48
N PRO A 177 -27.07 26.54 14.22
CA PRO A 177 -26.19 27.51 14.87
C PRO A 177 -25.36 26.84 15.99
N GLU A 178 -25.90 25.82 16.65
CA GLU A 178 -25.24 25.12 17.76
C GLU A 178 -25.79 23.71 18.01
N GLY A 179 -25.07 22.94 18.83
CA GLY A 179 -25.52 21.70 19.47
C GLY A 179 -25.23 20.41 18.69
N GLU A 180 -24.65 20.49 17.49
CA GLU A 180 -24.15 19.30 16.80
C GLU A 180 -22.89 18.78 17.48
N THR A 181 -22.78 17.46 17.67
CA THR A 181 -21.54 16.86 18.17
C THR A 181 -20.59 16.62 17.01
N ILE A 182 -19.41 17.23 17.09
CA ILE A 182 -18.33 17.05 16.13
C ILE A 182 -17.32 16.07 16.68
N SER A 183 -17.03 15.05 15.88
CA SER A 183 -16.00 14.05 16.11
C SER A 183 -14.89 14.19 15.08
N PHE A 184 -13.71 13.65 15.38
CA PHE A 184 -12.57 13.71 14.47
C PHE A 184 -12.16 12.32 14.01
N ARG A 185 -11.75 12.21 12.75
CA ARG A 185 -11.15 11.00 12.19
C ARG A 185 -9.79 11.34 11.62
N VAL A 186 -8.88 10.37 11.72
CA VAL A 186 -7.56 10.42 11.13
C VAL A 186 -7.47 9.38 10.02
N TYR A 187 -6.81 9.74 8.93
CA TYR A 187 -6.42 8.84 7.87
C TYR A 187 -4.90 8.80 7.79
N ASP A 188 -4.32 7.61 7.94
CA ASP A 188 -2.88 7.37 7.82
C ASP A 188 -2.54 6.91 6.40
N ARG A 189 -1.93 7.80 5.61
CA ARG A 189 -1.55 7.51 4.21
C ARG A 189 -0.55 6.36 4.08
N SER A 190 0.22 6.05 5.13
CA SER A 190 1.20 4.96 5.09
C SER A 190 0.57 3.57 5.23
N THR A 191 -0.56 3.48 5.91
CA THR A 191 -1.26 2.21 6.17
C THR A 191 -2.59 2.10 5.43
N GLY A 192 -3.13 3.21 4.94
CA GLY A 192 -4.44 3.27 4.33
C GLY A 192 -5.60 3.24 5.33
N ILE A 193 -5.31 3.31 6.63
CA ILE A 193 -6.31 3.11 7.68
C ILE A 193 -6.95 4.44 8.05
N VAL A 194 -8.28 4.44 8.09
CA VAL A 194 -9.09 5.50 8.71
C VAL A 194 -9.46 5.05 10.11
N GLY A 195 -9.20 5.88 11.11
CA GLY A 195 -9.51 5.61 12.51
C GLY A 195 -10.09 6.83 13.24
N PRO A 196 -10.65 6.63 14.44
CA PRO A 196 -11.06 7.74 15.29
C PRO A 196 -9.82 8.51 15.75
N LEU A 197 -9.91 9.84 15.73
CA LEU A 197 -8.96 10.70 16.43
C LEU A 197 -9.60 11.09 17.76
N PRO A 198 -8.97 10.79 18.92
CA PRO A 198 -9.54 11.13 20.22
C PRO A 198 -9.88 12.61 20.36
N GLY A 199 -11.08 12.87 20.87
CA GLY A 199 -11.63 14.20 21.04
C GLY A 199 -12.99 14.36 20.38
N SER A 200 -13.80 15.23 20.96
CA SER A 200 -15.07 15.67 20.41
C SER A 200 -15.38 17.07 20.93
N MET A 201 -16.21 17.81 20.20
CA MET A 201 -16.66 19.14 20.63
C MET A 201 -18.11 19.38 20.22
N SER A 202 -18.78 20.30 20.92
CA SER A 202 -20.06 20.82 20.47
C SER A 202 -19.80 21.89 19.42
N PHE A 203 -20.55 21.86 18.32
CA PHE A 203 -20.64 22.98 17.40
C PHE A 203 -21.36 24.14 18.10
N ASP A 204 -20.79 25.34 18.04
CA ASP A 204 -21.33 26.56 18.64
C ASP A 204 -21.16 27.81 17.77
N GLY A 205 -20.55 27.69 16.59
CA GLY A 205 -20.31 28.81 15.68
C GLY A 205 -19.17 29.74 16.08
N GLU A 206 -18.39 29.39 17.11
CA GLU A 206 -17.34 30.25 17.67
C GLU A 206 -15.92 29.81 17.28
N ALA A 207 -14.94 30.66 17.57
CA ALA A 207 -13.53 30.31 17.41
C ALA A 207 -13.00 29.59 18.66
N HIS A 208 -12.35 28.45 18.45
CA HIS A 208 -11.73 27.65 19.50
C HIS A 208 -10.21 27.66 19.36
N GLY A 209 -9.53 28.02 20.44
CA GLY A 209 -8.08 28.17 20.47
C GLY A 209 -7.59 29.48 19.86
N SER A 210 -6.28 29.70 19.95
CA SER A 210 -5.57 30.84 19.36
C SER A 210 -4.10 30.47 19.15
N LEU A 211 -3.34 31.30 18.43
CA LEU A 211 -1.89 31.08 18.25
C LEU A 211 -1.13 30.93 19.59
N GLY A 212 -1.57 31.61 20.64
CA GLY A 212 -0.97 31.53 21.97
C GLY A 212 -1.49 30.37 22.83
N ASN A 213 -2.63 29.78 22.47
CA ASN A 213 -3.26 28.68 23.19
C ASN A 213 -4.06 27.80 22.24
N LEU A 214 -3.37 26.85 21.59
CA LEU A 214 -3.97 25.91 20.64
C LEU A 214 -4.77 24.83 21.37
N VAL A 215 -5.90 24.42 20.79
CA VAL A 215 -6.65 23.25 21.26
C VAL A 215 -5.81 21.99 21.03
N ALA A 216 -5.67 21.14 22.04
CA ALA A 216 -5.01 19.84 21.86
C ALA A 216 -6.05 18.81 21.37
N LEU A 217 -5.78 18.17 20.23
CA LEU A 217 -6.60 17.07 19.70
C LEU A 217 -5.71 15.87 19.38
N GLY A 218 -6.24 14.67 19.58
CA GLY A 218 -5.56 13.41 19.26
C GLY A 218 -4.90 12.72 20.45
N SER A 219 -3.89 11.89 20.15
CA SER A 219 -3.18 11.02 21.11
C SER A 219 -1.67 11.22 21.07
#